data_AF-A0A4S3JUN8-F1
#
_entry.id   AF-A0A4S3JUN8-F1
#
_cell.length_a   1.000
_cell.length_b   1.000
_cell.length_c   1.000
_cell.angle_alpha   90.00
_cell.angle_beta   90.00
_cell.angle_gamma   90.00
#
_symmetry.space_group_name_H-M   'P 1'
#
loop_
_entity.id
_entity.type
_entity.pdbx_description
1 polymer ?
#
loop_
_entity_poly.entity_id
_entity_poly.type
_entity_poly.pdbx_seq_one_letter_code
_entity_poly.pdbx_strand_id
1 'polypeptide(L)'
;MASTAGTAAQSTPPSLSLPPSQFARLQPHAYLLAHLSPPSSSNNPSIRANGRAPTQFRVTSANAGSLTHTNGSAVVRVGDTTAVCGIRAEVLHTEDIASWSVSRSTPSASTVANKRRKLEDATGNSNEGDGSSDSDDDESQIQDHNLLVPNVSLSTGCAPGFVPGAPPSSLAQSLSHQILTLLHSTPLVRADDLRIWYQPPNLGAEDLERHNENEQMDMDAPLAESDGNNEKNKEIKAFWVLYIDVMIVSLAGNPFDAAWASVLAALRDTKLPRAWWDVDNEIVVCSDVVSEARKLSLRGMPISSSFCVFEADAASGWRAVAIPDAEEERKITKSSRQGMQRRWILADPDGYEEGLSQERVCIVVDKERGGKGKTTILKMEKNGGLAVDSKELRELVVVSAQRWEEFKLILEGMC
;
A
#
# COMPACT_ATOMS: atom_id res chain seq x y z
N MET A 1 10.64 84.40 -1.19
CA MET A 1 10.89 83.16 -0.42
C MET A 1 9.67 82.27 -0.57
N ALA A 2 9.77 81.19 -1.35
CA ALA A 2 8.76 80.14 -1.40
C ALA A 2 9.51 78.84 -1.11
N SER A 3 9.30 78.31 0.10
CA SER A 3 9.93 77.08 0.59
C SER A 3 9.23 75.87 0.01
N THR A 4 9.97 75.06 -0.74
CA THR A 4 9.59 73.73 -1.21
C THR A 4 9.42 72.79 -0.03
N ALA A 5 8.20 72.29 0.19
CA ALA A 5 7.92 71.23 1.15
C ALA A 5 8.44 69.90 0.58
N GLY A 6 9.45 69.32 1.23
CA GLY A 6 10.01 68.01 0.90
C GLY A 6 9.03 66.89 1.26
N THR A 7 8.78 66.00 0.30
CA THR A 7 8.01 64.78 0.47
C THR A 7 8.79 63.83 1.39
N ALA A 8 8.28 63.61 2.60
CA ALA A 8 8.86 62.65 3.55
C ALA A 8 8.71 61.22 2.99
N ALA A 9 9.82 60.58 2.66
CA ALA A 9 9.86 59.16 2.34
C ALA A 9 9.43 58.35 3.57
N GLN A 10 8.42 57.49 3.40
CA GLN A 10 8.00 56.54 4.41
C GLN A 10 9.14 55.58 4.71
N SER A 11 9.59 55.54 5.98
CA SER A 11 10.60 54.61 6.45
C SER A 11 10.02 53.18 6.46
N THR A 12 10.47 52.34 5.54
CA THR A 12 10.24 50.88 5.59
C THR A 12 10.77 50.36 6.93
N PRO A 13 9.98 49.62 7.73
CA PRO A 13 10.47 49.07 8.98
C PRO A 13 11.67 48.13 8.72
N PRO A 14 12.66 48.08 9.62
CA PRO A 14 13.82 47.22 9.43
C PRO A 14 13.36 45.76 9.34
N SER A 15 13.66 45.12 8.20
CA SER A 15 13.37 43.70 7.99
C SER A 15 14.29 42.88 8.89
N LEU A 16 13.74 42.22 9.91
CA LEU A 16 14.47 41.26 10.73
C LEU A 16 14.77 40.02 9.87
N SER A 17 16.00 39.87 9.42
CA SER A 17 16.44 38.66 8.71
C SER A 17 16.74 37.56 9.74
N LEU A 18 15.83 36.59 9.85
CA LEU A 18 16.03 35.41 10.69
C LEU A 18 16.76 34.33 9.88
N PRO A 19 17.65 33.54 10.52
CA PRO A 19 18.17 32.32 9.93
C PRO A 19 17.02 31.37 9.54
N PRO A 20 17.11 30.64 8.40
CA PRO A 20 16.04 29.77 7.92
C PRO A 20 15.54 28.76 8.95
N SER A 21 16.45 28.18 9.75
CA SER A 21 16.11 27.20 10.79
C SER A 21 15.30 27.79 11.96
N GLN A 22 15.51 29.07 12.29
CA GLN A 22 14.75 29.77 13.33
C GLN A 22 13.39 30.22 12.78
N PHE A 23 13.37 30.72 11.55
CA PHE A 23 12.13 31.13 10.89
C PHE A 23 11.17 29.95 10.66
N ALA A 24 11.70 28.78 10.26
CA ALA A 24 10.91 27.55 10.14
C ALA A 24 10.27 27.11 11.47
N ARG A 25 10.91 27.39 12.61
CA ARG A 25 10.35 27.07 13.94
C ARG A 25 9.34 28.10 14.43
N LEU A 26 9.61 29.39 14.19
CA LEU A 26 8.77 30.48 14.67
C LEU A 26 7.48 30.61 13.87
N GLN A 27 7.57 30.54 12.55
CA GLN A 27 6.41 30.71 11.68
C GLN A 27 6.46 29.71 10.52
N PRO A 28 6.08 28.46 10.79
CA PRO A 28 6.32 27.41 9.83
C PRO A 28 5.52 27.59 8.53
N HIS A 29 4.30 28.13 8.65
CA HIS A 29 3.40 28.32 7.53
C HIS A 29 3.87 29.42 6.58
N ALA A 30 4.46 30.51 7.09
CA ALA A 30 5.04 31.55 6.26
C ALA A 30 6.35 31.10 5.60
N TYR A 31 7.14 30.26 6.29
CA TYR A 31 8.35 29.68 5.73
C TYR A 31 8.05 28.83 4.49
N LEU A 32 7.11 27.88 4.61
CA LEU A 32 6.75 27.04 3.47
C LEU A 32 6.17 27.86 2.31
N LEU A 33 5.33 28.85 2.61
CA LEU A 33 4.76 29.74 1.60
C LEU A 33 5.85 30.56 0.87
N ALA A 34 6.86 31.05 1.58
CA ALA A 34 7.96 31.82 0.98
C ALA A 34 8.75 30.98 -0.03
N HIS A 35 8.92 29.68 0.24
CA HIS A 35 9.57 28.73 -0.66
C HIS A 35 8.68 28.34 -1.86
N LEU A 36 7.38 28.16 -1.64
CA LEU A 36 6.43 27.80 -2.70
C LEU A 36 6.04 28.97 -3.63
N SER A 37 6.09 30.20 -3.12
CA SER A 37 5.87 31.42 -3.91
C SER A 37 7.04 32.39 -3.74
N PRO A 38 8.19 32.15 -4.41
CA PRO A 38 9.25 33.15 -4.45
C PRO A 38 8.75 34.43 -5.13
N PRO A 39 9.23 35.62 -4.70
CA PRO A 39 8.86 36.87 -5.34
C PRO A 39 9.33 36.87 -6.80
N SER A 40 8.49 37.42 -7.68
CA SER A 40 8.70 37.49 -9.15
C SER A 40 10.02 38.16 -9.57
N SER A 41 10.70 38.86 -8.66
CA SER A 41 12.03 39.46 -8.83
C SER A 41 13.18 38.44 -8.82
N SER A 42 12.95 37.28 -8.18
CA SER A 42 13.86 36.13 -8.17
C SER A 42 13.27 35.08 -9.09
N ASN A 43 13.84 34.91 -10.28
CA ASN A 43 13.42 33.98 -11.34
C ASN A 43 13.63 32.49 -10.95
N ASN A 44 13.45 32.16 -9.67
CA ASN A 44 13.61 30.83 -9.11
C ASN A 44 12.27 30.10 -9.19
N PRO A 45 12.25 28.83 -9.64
CA PRO A 45 11.03 28.04 -9.64
C PRO A 45 10.56 27.79 -8.21
N SER A 46 9.26 27.49 -8.05
CA SER A 46 8.69 27.10 -6.74
C SER A 46 9.34 25.82 -6.24
N ILE A 47 10.28 25.96 -5.32
CA ILE A 47 11.08 24.87 -4.75
C ILE A 47 10.67 24.71 -3.29
N ARG A 48 10.45 23.47 -2.85
CA ARG A 48 10.14 23.15 -1.44
C ARG A 48 11.33 23.48 -0.54
N ALA A 49 11.10 23.52 0.77
CA ALA A 49 12.16 23.76 1.77
C ALA A 49 13.37 22.80 1.62
N ASN A 50 13.17 21.63 1.02
CA ASN A 50 14.20 20.61 0.78
C ASN A 50 14.86 20.67 -0.61
N GLY A 51 14.61 21.70 -1.42
CA GLY A 51 15.20 21.78 -2.77
C GLY A 51 14.43 21.01 -3.85
N ARG A 52 13.37 20.26 -3.50
CA ARG A 52 12.57 19.44 -4.42
C ARG A 52 11.45 20.23 -5.09
N ALA A 53 11.03 19.80 -6.29
CA ALA A 53 9.82 20.30 -6.93
C ALA A 53 8.55 19.81 -6.19
N PRO A 54 7.39 20.49 -6.34
CA PRO A 54 6.14 20.11 -5.68
C PRO A 54 5.69 18.68 -5.96
N THR A 55 5.88 18.19 -7.19
CA THR A 55 5.47 16.84 -7.63
C THR A 55 6.59 15.80 -7.56
N GLN A 56 7.77 16.15 -7.04
CA GLN A 56 8.94 15.28 -7.07
C GLN A 56 9.05 14.39 -5.82
N PHE A 57 9.04 13.07 -6.05
CA PHE A 57 9.26 12.06 -5.02
C PHE A 57 10.72 11.99 -4.55
N ARG A 58 10.95 11.44 -3.35
CA ARG A 58 12.29 11.08 -2.87
C ARG A 58 12.86 9.94 -3.69
N VAL A 59 14.20 9.92 -3.79
CA VAL A 59 14.92 8.76 -4.33
C VAL A 59 14.59 7.56 -3.45
N THR A 60 14.18 6.47 -4.11
CA THR A 60 13.80 5.23 -3.46
C THR A 60 14.84 4.16 -3.79
N SER A 61 15.19 3.36 -2.80
CA SER A 61 16.08 2.21 -2.95
C SER A 61 15.52 1.06 -2.13
N ALA A 62 15.57 -0.14 -2.68
CA ALA A 62 15.06 -1.36 -2.04
C ALA A 62 16.13 -2.44 -2.13
N ASN A 63 16.26 -3.24 -1.08
CA ASN A 63 17.08 -4.44 -1.04
C ASN A 63 16.23 -5.58 -0.48
N ALA A 64 15.93 -6.58 -1.31
CA ALA A 64 15.25 -7.80 -0.90
C ALA A 64 16.23 -8.77 -0.21
N GLY A 65 15.72 -9.68 0.64
CA GLY A 65 16.50 -10.76 1.25
C GLY A 65 17.56 -10.30 2.27
N SER A 66 17.35 -9.17 2.94
CA SER A 66 18.34 -8.61 3.89
C SER A 66 18.39 -9.33 5.25
N LEU A 67 17.33 -10.06 5.62
CA LEU A 67 17.23 -10.83 6.86
C LEU A 67 17.23 -12.34 6.54
N THR A 68 18.08 -13.10 7.24
CA THR A 68 18.31 -14.52 6.94
C THR A 68 17.35 -15.48 7.64
N HIS A 69 16.71 -15.05 8.74
CA HIS A 69 15.83 -15.91 9.56
C HIS A 69 14.34 -15.78 9.17
N THR A 70 14.02 -15.03 8.13
CA THR A 70 12.64 -14.76 7.69
C THR A 70 12.38 -15.44 6.35
N ASN A 71 11.15 -15.89 6.11
CA ASN A 71 10.73 -16.48 4.83
C ASN A 71 10.86 -15.49 3.67
N GLY A 72 10.72 -14.20 3.96
CA GLY A 72 11.03 -13.11 3.04
C GLY A 72 11.37 -11.86 3.82
N SER A 73 12.21 -11.00 3.24
CA SER A 73 12.53 -9.72 3.86
C SER A 73 12.84 -8.64 2.84
N ALA A 74 12.69 -7.39 3.24
CA ALA A 74 13.15 -6.27 2.44
C ALA A 74 13.51 -5.07 3.31
N VAL A 75 14.52 -4.32 2.87
CA VAL A 75 14.85 -3.01 3.42
C VAL A 75 14.58 -1.99 2.33
N VAL A 76 13.71 -1.03 2.61
CA VAL A 76 13.37 0.06 1.70
C VAL A 76 13.74 1.39 2.33
N ARG A 77 14.45 2.21 1.56
CA ARG A 77 14.82 3.56 1.93
C ARG A 77 14.22 4.54 0.94
N VAL A 78 13.42 5.46 1.45
CA VAL A 78 12.74 6.54 0.74
C VAL A 78 13.31 7.87 1.24
N GLY A 79 14.36 8.36 0.56
CA GLY A 79 15.16 9.48 1.04
C GLY A 79 15.82 9.15 2.40
N ASP A 80 15.39 9.85 3.45
CA ASP A 80 15.87 9.61 4.81
C ASP A 80 14.97 8.65 5.61
N THR A 81 13.74 8.39 5.14
CA THR A 81 12.85 7.43 5.78
C THR A 81 13.29 6.01 5.42
N THR A 82 13.56 5.17 6.42
CA THR A 82 14.01 3.78 6.21
C THR A 82 13.07 2.82 6.93
N ALA A 83 12.55 1.84 6.21
CA ALA A 83 11.67 0.79 6.71
C ALA A 83 12.25 -0.59 6.38
N VAL A 84 12.20 -1.48 7.36
CA VAL A 84 12.61 -2.88 7.24
C VAL A 84 11.35 -3.73 7.40
N CYS A 85 11.13 -4.68 6.52
CA CYS A 85 10.03 -5.64 6.61
C CYS A 85 10.59 -7.06 6.67
N GLY A 86 10.08 -7.85 7.61
CA GLY A 86 10.32 -9.29 7.72
C GLY A 86 9.00 -10.04 7.66
N ILE A 87 8.98 -11.14 6.91
CA ILE A 87 7.81 -12.00 6.78
C ILE A 87 8.14 -13.36 7.37
N ARG A 88 7.28 -13.79 8.29
CA ARG A 88 7.34 -15.09 8.94
C ARG A 88 6.06 -15.86 8.64
N ALA A 89 6.22 -17.08 8.16
CA ALA A 89 5.10 -17.97 7.91
C ALA A 89 4.93 -18.95 9.07
N GLU A 90 3.70 -19.12 9.53
CA GLU A 90 3.31 -20.13 10.52
C GLU A 90 2.16 -20.98 9.96
N VAL A 91 2.01 -22.19 10.48
CA VAL A 91 0.97 -23.12 10.05
C VAL A 91 -0.20 -23.03 11.03
N LEU A 92 -1.39 -22.78 10.52
CA LEU A 92 -2.64 -22.78 11.27
C LEU A 92 -3.48 -23.98 10.85
N HIS A 93 -3.76 -24.87 11.81
CA HIS A 93 -4.60 -26.04 11.58
C HIS A 93 -6.05 -25.62 11.38
N THR A 94 -6.77 -26.30 10.48
CA THR A 94 -8.19 -26.01 10.23
C THR A 94 -9.08 -26.21 11.45
N GLU A 95 -8.63 -27.00 12.43
CA GLU A 95 -9.36 -27.26 13.68
C GLU A 95 -9.34 -26.06 14.64
N ASP A 96 -8.27 -25.26 14.60
CA ASP A 96 -8.11 -24.06 15.42
C ASP A 96 -8.87 -22.86 14.83
N ILE A 97 -9.31 -22.97 13.58
CA ILE A 97 -10.08 -21.94 12.89
C ILE A 97 -11.55 -22.06 13.31
N ALA A 98 -11.98 -21.21 14.22
CA ALA A 98 -13.37 -21.18 14.69
C ALA A 98 -14.40 -21.05 13.55
N SER A 99 -14.07 -20.30 12.48
CA SER A 99 -14.93 -20.11 11.30
C SER A 99 -14.97 -21.31 10.35
N TRP A 100 -13.99 -22.23 10.41
CA TRP A 100 -13.87 -23.34 9.46
C TRP A 100 -15.03 -24.35 9.55
N SER A 101 -15.46 -24.68 10.77
CA SER A 101 -16.60 -25.58 11.00
C SER A 101 -17.93 -25.02 10.47
N VAL A 102 -18.06 -23.69 10.41
CA VAL A 102 -19.26 -23.00 9.90
C VAL A 102 -19.27 -22.98 8.38
N SER A 103 -18.13 -22.75 7.72
CA SER A 103 -18.01 -22.75 6.26
C SER A 103 -18.26 -24.14 5.64
N ARG A 104 -17.93 -25.23 6.35
CA ARG A 104 -18.26 -26.60 5.93
C ARG A 104 -19.75 -26.95 6.02
N SER A 105 -20.55 -26.17 6.76
CA SER A 105 -21.98 -26.43 6.97
C SER A 105 -22.90 -25.86 5.89
N THR A 106 -22.34 -25.25 4.84
CA THR A 106 -23.09 -24.84 3.63
C THR A 106 -22.77 -25.69 2.39
N PRO A 107 -22.93 -27.03 2.40
CA PRO A 107 -23.23 -27.75 1.18
C PRO A 107 -24.75 -27.74 1.01
N SER A 108 -25.24 -26.87 0.13
CA SER A 108 -26.59 -26.96 -0.46
C SER A 108 -27.80 -26.83 0.49
N ALA A 109 -28.03 -25.64 1.05
CA ALA A 109 -29.38 -25.17 1.34
C ALA A 109 -29.44 -23.65 1.53
N SER A 110 -30.37 -23.01 0.83
CA SER A 110 -30.78 -21.60 0.94
C SER A 110 -29.84 -20.55 0.33
N THR A 111 -30.00 -20.37 -0.98
CA THR A 111 -30.30 -19.04 -1.52
C THR A 111 -31.19 -18.24 -0.57
N VAL A 112 -30.84 -16.95 -0.38
CA VAL A 112 -31.56 -15.86 0.31
C VAL A 112 -30.99 -15.46 1.68
N ALA A 113 -29.94 -14.62 1.66
CA ALA A 113 -29.63 -13.46 2.55
C ALA A 113 -28.10 -13.24 2.50
N ASN A 114 -27.50 -12.12 2.07
CA ASN A 114 -27.88 -10.72 2.04
C ASN A 114 -27.22 -10.04 0.81
N LYS A 115 -27.93 -9.97 -0.32
CA LYS A 115 -27.59 -9.01 -1.38
C LYS A 115 -28.26 -7.69 -1.03
N ARG A 116 -27.49 -6.78 -0.43
CA ARG A 116 -27.86 -5.37 -0.23
C ARG A 116 -28.30 -4.80 -1.60
N ARG A 117 -29.61 -4.61 -1.78
CA ARG A 117 -30.20 -4.07 -3.02
C ARG A 117 -29.61 -2.70 -3.31
N LYS A 118 -28.76 -2.63 -4.34
CA LYS A 118 -28.53 -1.40 -5.09
C LYS A 118 -29.45 -1.50 -6.32
N LEU A 119 -30.49 -0.67 -6.33
CA LEU A 119 -31.37 -0.46 -7.48
C LEU A 119 -30.52 0.12 -8.62
N GLU A 120 -30.54 -0.48 -9.80
CA GLU A 120 -30.36 0.21 -11.08
C GLU A 120 -30.83 -0.68 -12.24
N ASP A 121 -31.22 0.01 -13.30
CA ASP A 121 -32.21 -0.32 -14.32
C ASP A 121 -31.92 -1.53 -15.21
N ALA A 122 -33.01 -2.14 -15.69
CA ALA A 122 -33.00 -3.23 -16.65
C ALA A 122 -32.71 -2.71 -18.06
N THR A 123 -31.63 -3.19 -18.70
CA THR A 123 -31.56 -3.56 -20.13
C THR A 123 -30.14 -4.00 -20.53
N GLY A 124 -30.01 -5.19 -21.13
CA GLY A 124 -28.95 -5.46 -22.12
C GLY A 124 -27.90 -6.54 -21.80
N ASN A 125 -28.11 -7.72 -22.41
CA ASN A 125 -27.13 -8.71 -22.87
C ASN A 125 -26.14 -9.40 -21.90
N SER A 126 -26.43 -10.69 -21.69
CA SER A 126 -25.50 -11.75 -21.34
C SER A 126 -24.47 -11.99 -22.45
N ASN A 127 -23.17 -11.85 -22.14
CA ASN A 127 -22.14 -12.67 -22.76
C ASN A 127 -20.88 -12.75 -21.86
N GLU A 128 -20.59 -13.98 -21.43
CA GLU A 128 -19.29 -14.63 -21.20
C GLU A 128 -18.12 -13.85 -20.58
N GLY A 129 -17.68 -14.32 -19.40
CA GLY A 129 -16.47 -13.91 -18.71
C GLY A 129 -16.28 -14.69 -17.40
N ASP A 130 -16.05 -16.00 -17.52
CA ASP A 130 -15.78 -16.94 -16.42
C ASP A 130 -14.38 -16.71 -15.83
N GLY A 131 -14.29 -15.82 -14.84
CA GLY A 131 -13.03 -15.51 -14.16
C GLY A 131 -13.14 -14.65 -12.91
N SER A 132 -14.35 -14.42 -12.38
CA SER A 132 -14.55 -13.61 -11.17
C SER A 132 -15.02 -14.41 -9.94
N SER A 133 -15.34 -15.70 -10.07
CA SER A 133 -15.84 -16.49 -8.93
C SER A 133 -14.71 -16.87 -7.96
N ASP A 134 -13.59 -17.38 -8.48
CA ASP A 134 -12.47 -17.86 -7.64
C ASP A 134 -11.78 -16.73 -6.87
N SER A 135 -11.74 -15.51 -7.41
CA SER A 135 -11.14 -14.35 -6.74
C SER A 135 -11.94 -13.87 -5.53
N ASP A 136 -13.27 -13.96 -5.59
CA ASP A 136 -14.15 -13.49 -4.52
C ASP A 136 -14.17 -14.51 -3.35
N ASP A 137 -14.06 -15.80 -3.67
CA ASP A 137 -13.95 -16.87 -2.68
C ASP A 137 -12.59 -16.83 -1.95
N ASP A 138 -11.50 -16.56 -2.67
CA ASP A 138 -10.17 -16.36 -2.10
C ASP A 138 -10.12 -15.15 -1.15
N GLU A 139 -10.74 -14.03 -1.54
CA GLU A 139 -10.78 -12.80 -0.73
C GLU A 139 -11.53 -13.03 0.59
N SER A 140 -12.67 -13.69 0.52
CA SER A 140 -13.50 -14.01 1.68
C SER A 140 -12.75 -14.94 2.64
N GLN A 141 -12.06 -15.97 2.14
CA GLN A 141 -11.30 -16.88 3.00
C GLN A 141 -10.10 -16.23 3.69
N ILE A 142 -9.35 -15.36 3.01
CA ILE A 142 -8.20 -14.67 3.62
C ILE A 142 -8.67 -13.73 4.74
N GLN A 143 -9.78 -13.02 4.54
CA GLN A 143 -10.40 -12.15 5.53
C GLN A 143 -11.01 -12.94 6.69
N ASP A 144 -11.79 -13.99 6.39
CA ASP A 144 -12.51 -14.80 7.39
C ASP A 144 -11.56 -15.62 8.28
N HIS A 145 -10.38 -15.97 7.76
CA HIS A 145 -9.37 -16.75 8.48
C HIS A 145 -8.19 -15.91 9.00
N ASN A 146 -8.20 -14.59 8.80
CA ASN A 146 -7.13 -13.67 9.23
C ASN A 146 -5.72 -14.17 8.90
N LEU A 147 -5.51 -14.67 7.68
CA LEU A 147 -4.24 -15.31 7.29
C LEU A 147 -3.09 -14.32 7.14
N LEU A 148 -3.37 -13.02 7.09
CA LEU A 148 -2.37 -11.96 6.99
C LEU A 148 -2.40 -11.10 8.24
N VAL A 149 -1.28 -11.02 8.95
CA VAL A 149 -1.16 -10.25 10.19
C VAL A 149 -0.02 -9.23 10.04
N PRO A 150 -0.30 -8.02 9.56
CA PRO A 150 0.69 -6.95 9.52
C PRO A 150 0.82 -6.25 10.86
N ASN A 151 2.05 -6.05 11.29
CA ASN A 151 2.41 -5.28 12.46
C ASN A 151 3.42 -4.19 12.05
N VAL A 152 3.18 -2.96 12.47
CA VAL A 152 4.11 -1.84 12.26
C VAL A 152 4.67 -1.41 13.60
N SER A 153 5.97 -1.53 13.76
CA SER A 153 6.73 -1.04 14.89
C SER A 153 7.52 0.22 14.51
N LEU A 154 7.48 1.20 15.41
CA LEU A 154 8.29 2.41 15.30
C LEU A 154 9.44 2.25 16.27
N SER A 155 10.65 2.02 15.74
CA SER A 155 11.84 1.83 16.55
C SER A 155 12.14 3.05 17.43
N THR A 156 12.77 2.80 18.58
CA THR A 156 13.35 3.85 19.41
C THR A 156 14.40 4.61 18.61
N GLY A 157 14.24 5.93 18.48
CA GLY A 157 15.14 6.76 17.65
C GLY A 157 14.63 7.07 16.24
N CYS A 158 13.47 6.55 15.83
CA CYS A 158 12.84 6.95 14.55
C CYS A 158 12.53 8.43 14.48
N ALA A 159 12.01 8.96 15.59
CA ALA A 159 11.69 10.35 15.80
C ALA A 159 11.87 10.66 17.29
N PRO A 160 12.18 11.92 17.66
CA PRO A 160 12.42 12.30 19.05
C PRO A 160 11.22 12.09 19.99
N GLY A 161 10.02 11.81 19.45
CA GLY A 161 8.81 11.52 20.23
C GLY A 161 8.63 10.05 20.65
N PHE A 162 9.44 9.11 20.16
CA PHE A 162 9.29 7.69 20.49
C PHE A 162 10.26 7.26 21.59
N VAL A 163 9.74 7.13 22.81
CA VAL A 163 10.48 6.64 23.97
C VAL A 163 10.48 5.11 24.03
N PRO A 164 11.60 4.48 24.45
CA PRO A 164 11.66 3.04 24.68
C PRO A 164 10.63 2.58 25.71
N GLY A 165 9.95 1.47 25.42
CA GLY A 165 8.99 0.85 26.34
C GLY A 165 7.62 1.53 26.43
N ALA A 166 7.35 2.54 25.60
CA ALA A 166 5.99 3.06 25.46
C ALA A 166 5.05 2.01 24.83
N PRO A 167 3.76 2.04 25.19
CA PRO A 167 2.74 1.27 24.47
C PRO A 167 2.73 1.65 22.98
N PRO A 168 2.21 0.78 22.11
CA PRO A 168 2.14 1.06 20.68
C PRO A 168 1.42 2.39 20.44
N SER A 169 2.08 3.28 19.69
CA SER A 169 1.52 4.60 19.37
C SER A 169 0.26 4.47 18.51
N SER A 170 -0.63 5.46 18.59
CA SER A 170 -1.82 5.54 17.72
C SER A 170 -1.45 5.52 16.23
N LEU A 171 -0.30 6.12 15.87
CA LEU A 171 0.22 6.11 14.51
C LEU A 171 0.62 4.69 14.08
N ALA A 172 1.32 3.93 14.92
CA ALA A 172 1.68 2.55 14.63
C ALA A 172 0.44 1.66 14.44
N GLN A 173 -0.56 1.83 15.32
CA GLN A 173 -1.81 1.08 15.24
C GLN A 173 -2.62 1.45 13.99
N SER A 174 -2.75 2.74 13.67
CA SER A 174 -3.48 3.19 12.49
C SER A 174 -2.80 2.74 11.19
N LEU A 175 -1.46 2.80 11.11
CA LEU A 175 -0.71 2.32 9.96
C LEU A 175 -0.86 0.80 9.78
N SER A 176 -0.77 0.03 10.86
CA SER A 176 -0.96 -1.43 10.81
C SER A 176 -2.34 -1.78 10.27
N HIS A 177 -3.39 -1.11 10.77
CA HIS A 177 -4.75 -1.29 10.27
C HIS A 177 -4.92 -0.82 8.82
N GLN A 178 -4.30 0.29 8.41
CA GLN A 178 -4.35 0.77 7.04
C GLN A 178 -3.69 -0.20 6.06
N ILE A 179 -2.54 -0.78 6.44
CA ILE A 179 -1.85 -1.82 5.65
C ILE A 179 -2.71 -3.08 5.58
N LEU A 180 -3.30 -3.53 6.69
CA LEU A 180 -4.21 -4.69 6.70
C LEU A 180 -5.40 -4.47 5.77
N THR A 181 -6.06 -3.31 5.88
CA THR A 181 -7.19 -2.95 5.02
C THR A 181 -6.77 -2.93 3.54
N LEU A 182 -5.58 -2.41 3.25
CA LEU A 182 -5.05 -2.35 1.90
C LEU A 182 -4.76 -3.77 1.39
N LEU A 183 -4.08 -4.63 2.16
CA LEU A 183 -3.81 -6.03 1.83
C LEU A 183 -5.08 -6.84 1.54
N HIS A 184 -6.17 -6.57 2.26
CA HIS A 184 -7.46 -7.21 1.98
C HIS A 184 -8.13 -6.65 0.72
N SER A 185 -8.08 -5.33 0.50
CA SER A 185 -8.66 -4.70 -0.69
C SER A 185 -7.88 -4.97 -1.98
N THR A 186 -6.58 -5.28 -1.87
CA THR A 186 -5.72 -5.60 -3.00
C THR A 186 -5.38 -7.08 -2.89
N PRO A 187 -6.09 -7.98 -3.61
CA PRO A 187 -5.88 -9.42 -3.50
C PRO A 187 -4.52 -9.82 -4.10
N LEU A 188 -3.46 -9.51 -3.36
CA LEU A 188 -2.06 -9.67 -3.74
C LEU A 188 -1.63 -11.12 -3.63
N VAL A 189 -2.02 -11.78 -2.55
CA VAL A 189 -1.68 -13.17 -2.23
C VAL A 189 -2.86 -14.05 -2.62
N ARG A 190 -2.59 -15.15 -3.32
CA ARG A 190 -3.61 -16.16 -3.62
C ARG A 190 -3.85 -17.04 -2.41
N ALA A 191 -5.12 -17.29 -2.07
CA ALA A 191 -5.43 -18.20 -0.97
C ALA A 191 -4.94 -19.63 -1.29
N ASP A 192 -4.94 -20.01 -2.57
CA ASP A 192 -4.38 -21.29 -3.05
C ASP A 192 -2.93 -21.53 -2.66
N ASP A 193 -2.09 -20.49 -2.65
CA ASP A 193 -0.68 -20.61 -2.29
C ASP A 193 -0.51 -20.82 -0.77
N LEU A 194 -1.51 -20.44 0.03
CA LEU A 194 -1.54 -20.60 1.48
C LEU A 194 -2.21 -21.90 1.92
N ARG A 195 -2.98 -22.58 1.06
CA ARG A 195 -3.66 -23.84 1.37
C ARG A 195 -2.67 -25.01 1.44
N ILE A 196 -2.67 -25.73 2.55
CA ILE A 196 -1.94 -26.99 2.69
C ILE A 196 -2.91 -28.13 2.43
N TRP A 197 -2.72 -28.73 1.27
CA TRP A 197 -3.55 -29.83 0.78
C TRP A 197 -3.07 -31.16 1.36
N TYR A 198 -4.04 -31.95 1.83
CA TYR A 198 -3.87 -33.36 2.07
C TYR A 198 -4.52 -34.12 0.91
N GLN A 199 -3.70 -34.91 0.22
CA GLN A 199 -4.21 -35.95 -0.68
C GLN A 199 -4.16 -37.26 0.10
N PRO A 200 -5.32 -37.80 0.52
CA PRO A 200 -5.34 -39.13 1.10
C PRO A 200 -4.73 -40.10 0.08
N PRO A 201 -3.84 -41.00 0.52
CA PRO A 201 -3.34 -42.03 -0.37
C PRO A 201 -4.52 -42.79 -0.93
N ASN A 202 -4.57 -42.90 -2.26
CA ASN A 202 -5.59 -43.66 -2.97
C ASN A 202 -5.47 -45.14 -2.58
N LEU A 203 -6.17 -45.55 -1.52
CA LEU A 203 -6.41 -46.95 -1.15
C LEU A 203 -7.46 -47.58 -2.08
N GLY A 204 -7.45 -47.23 -3.37
CA GLY A 204 -8.19 -47.93 -4.40
C GLY A 204 -7.48 -49.23 -4.73
N ALA A 205 -8.25 -50.29 -4.99
CA ALA A 205 -7.73 -51.63 -5.29
C ALA A 205 -6.79 -51.72 -6.51
N GLU A 206 -6.59 -50.63 -7.25
CA GLU A 206 -5.85 -50.61 -8.52
C GLU A 206 -4.31 -50.63 -8.36
N ASP A 207 -3.76 -50.30 -7.18
CA ASP A 207 -2.30 -50.41 -6.95
C ASP A 207 -1.85 -51.77 -6.40
N LEU A 208 -2.77 -52.66 -6.00
CA LEU A 208 -2.44 -54.05 -5.67
C LEU A 208 -2.34 -54.94 -6.92
N GLU A 209 -2.86 -54.51 -8.08
CA GLU A 209 -2.85 -55.31 -9.31
C GLU A 209 -1.56 -55.16 -10.12
N ARG A 210 -0.77 -54.08 -9.92
CA ARG A 210 0.51 -53.86 -10.63
C ARG A 210 1.66 -54.79 -10.23
N HIS A 211 1.46 -55.68 -9.26
CA HIS A 211 2.49 -56.64 -8.85
C HIS A 211 2.23 -58.10 -9.25
N ASN A 212 1.13 -58.41 -9.96
CA ASN A 212 0.78 -59.78 -10.36
C ASN A 212 0.49 -59.92 -11.87
N GLU A 213 1.26 -59.25 -12.74
CA GLU A 213 1.12 -59.36 -14.21
C GLU A 213 1.61 -60.70 -14.80
N ASN A 214 1.75 -61.76 -14.00
CA ASN A 214 2.30 -63.04 -14.44
C ASN A 214 1.40 -64.25 -14.13
N GLU A 215 0.07 -64.10 -14.18
CA GLU A 215 -0.81 -65.27 -14.27
C GLU A 215 -2.12 -64.94 -15.01
N GLN A 216 -2.25 -65.57 -16.17
CA GLN A 216 -3.31 -65.38 -17.13
C GLN A 216 -4.53 -66.25 -16.76
N MET A 217 -5.71 -65.64 -16.58
CA MET A 217 -7.00 -66.33 -16.74
C MET A 217 -8.09 -65.37 -17.21
N ASP A 218 -8.69 -65.73 -18.34
CA ASP A 218 -9.88 -65.12 -18.93
C ASP A 218 -11.10 -65.25 -17.99
N MET A 219 -11.80 -64.15 -17.73
CA MET A 219 -13.25 -64.20 -17.51
C MET A 219 -13.90 -62.84 -17.80
N ASP A 220 -14.84 -62.86 -18.76
CA ASP A 220 -15.65 -61.72 -19.21
C ASP A 220 -16.33 -60.97 -18.05
N ALA A 221 -16.01 -59.68 -17.90
CA ALA A 221 -16.76 -58.72 -17.09
C ALA A 221 -16.98 -57.43 -17.90
N PRO A 222 -18.18 -56.83 -17.88
CA PRO A 222 -18.54 -55.76 -18.80
C PRO A 222 -17.79 -54.47 -18.48
N LEU A 223 -17.28 -53.85 -19.56
CA LEU A 223 -16.63 -52.54 -19.61
C LEU A 223 -17.53 -51.48 -18.95
N ALA A 224 -17.23 -51.11 -17.71
CA ALA A 224 -17.68 -49.86 -17.12
C ALA A 224 -16.65 -48.78 -17.50
N GLU A 225 -17.15 -47.78 -18.21
CA GLU A 225 -16.39 -46.68 -18.78
C GLU A 225 -15.61 -45.90 -17.71
N SER A 226 -14.35 -45.62 -18.03
CA SER A 226 -13.47 -44.73 -17.30
C SER A 226 -14.05 -43.32 -17.27
N ASP A 227 -14.41 -42.83 -16.08
CA ASP A 227 -14.79 -41.42 -15.90
C ASP A 227 -14.07 -40.81 -14.69
N GLY A 228 -12.85 -40.32 -14.94
CA GLY A 228 -12.38 -38.97 -14.59
C GLY A 228 -12.46 -38.42 -13.17
N ASN A 229 -12.66 -39.21 -12.11
CA ASN A 229 -13.02 -38.63 -10.79
C ASN A 229 -11.92 -38.59 -9.71
N ASN A 230 -10.63 -38.73 -10.09
CA ASN A 230 -9.52 -38.85 -9.12
C ASN A 230 -9.04 -37.52 -8.49
N GLU A 231 -9.71 -36.40 -8.73
CA GLU A 231 -9.39 -35.09 -8.12
C GLU A 231 -10.22 -34.73 -6.87
N LYS A 232 -11.23 -35.53 -6.51
CA LYS A 232 -12.27 -35.10 -5.55
C LYS A 232 -11.98 -35.26 -4.06
N ASN A 233 -10.84 -35.83 -3.65
CA ASN A 233 -10.54 -36.02 -2.22
C ASN A 233 -9.37 -35.18 -1.70
N LYS A 234 -9.04 -34.04 -2.31
CA LYS A 234 -8.07 -33.10 -1.73
C LYS A 234 -8.73 -32.35 -0.57
N GLU A 235 -8.41 -32.73 0.67
CA GLU A 235 -8.89 -32.01 1.84
C GLU A 235 -7.90 -30.92 2.24
N ILE A 236 -8.40 -29.72 2.56
CA ILE A 236 -7.59 -28.68 3.19
C ILE A 236 -7.52 -29.00 4.68
N LYS A 237 -6.31 -29.15 5.22
CA LYS A 237 -6.06 -29.48 6.64
C LYS A 237 -5.40 -28.35 7.41
N ALA A 238 -4.71 -27.45 6.71
CA ALA A 238 -4.06 -26.29 7.32
C ALA A 238 -3.91 -25.14 6.33
N PHE A 239 -3.67 -23.95 6.86
CA PHE A 239 -3.36 -22.75 6.11
C PHE A 239 -2.03 -22.17 6.59
N TRP A 240 -1.30 -21.53 5.68
CA TRP A 240 -0.19 -20.66 6.03
C TRP A 240 -0.71 -19.30 6.49
N VAL A 241 -0.30 -18.88 7.68
CA VAL A 241 -0.49 -17.54 8.22
C VAL A 241 0.80 -16.76 8.05
N LEU A 242 0.72 -15.59 7.41
CA LEU A 242 1.86 -14.71 7.18
C LEU A 242 1.83 -13.57 8.19
N TYR A 243 2.79 -13.58 9.10
CA TYR A 243 3.11 -12.46 9.97
C TYR A 243 4.06 -11.52 9.25
N ILE A 244 3.60 -10.30 9.00
CA ILE A 244 4.34 -9.27 8.28
C ILE A 244 4.75 -8.22 9.30
N ASP A 245 6.01 -8.23 9.73
CA ASP A 245 6.51 -7.30 10.73
C ASP A 245 7.34 -6.21 10.07
N VAL A 246 6.85 -4.97 10.15
CA VAL A 246 7.48 -3.79 9.57
C VAL A 246 8.06 -2.94 10.69
N MET A 247 9.37 -2.72 10.65
CA MET A 247 10.08 -1.85 11.57
C MET A 247 10.56 -0.61 10.82
N ILE A 248 10.03 0.56 11.19
CA ILE A 248 10.60 1.83 10.75
C ILE A 248 11.85 2.08 11.59
N VAL A 249 12.95 2.48 10.94
CA VAL A 249 14.24 2.79 11.58
C VAL A 249 14.46 4.29 11.67
N SER A 250 14.12 5.02 10.61
CA SER A 250 14.20 6.48 10.57
C SER A 250 12.92 7.01 9.96
N LEU A 251 12.30 7.98 10.63
CA LEU A 251 11.06 8.62 10.21
C LEU A 251 11.33 10.06 9.82
N ALA A 252 11.49 10.30 8.51
CA ALA A 252 11.68 11.63 7.94
C ALA A 252 10.45 12.10 7.15
N GLY A 253 9.25 11.60 7.46
CA GLY A 253 8.01 11.86 6.72
C GLY A 253 7.53 10.66 5.90
N ASN A 254 6.23 10.66 5.60
CA ASN A 254 5.51 9.65 4.83
C ASN A 254 5.81 8.18 5.24
N PRO A 255 5.49 7.78 6.48
CA PRO A 255 5.73 6.42 6.96
C PRO A 255 4.93 5.36 6.19
N PHE A 256 3.72 5.71 5.75
CA PHE A 256 2.81 4.78 5.09
C PHE A 256 3.38 4.26 3.77
N ASP A 257 3.84 5.14 2.88
CA ASP A 257 4.38 4.72 1.59
C ASP A 257 5.67 3.89 1.75
N ALA A 258 6.52 4.26 2.71
CA ALA A 258 7.75 3.51 2.98
C ALA A 258 7.47 2.11 3.55
N ALA A 259 6.53 2.01 4.49
CA ALA A 259 6.08 0.74 5.06
C ALA A 259 5.38 -0.14 4.02
N TRP A 260 4.51 0.44 3.19
CA TRP A 260 3.84 -0.31 2.14
C TRP A 260 4.81 -0.84 1.08
N ALA A 261 5.75 0.00 0.64
CA ALA A 261 6.79 -0.42 -0.29
C ALA A 261 7.68 -1.56 0.26
N SER A 262 8.00 -1.54 1.56
CA SER A 262 8.78 -2.62 2.18
C SER A 262 7.99 -3.93 2.28
N VAL A 263 6.68 -3.87 2.57
CA VAL A 263 5.79 -5.04 2.57
C VAL A 263 5.74 -5.68 1.18
N LEU A 264 5.56 -4.90 0.12
CA LEU A 264 5.53 -5.43 -1.26
C LEU A 264 6.85 -6.08 -1.67
N ALA A 265 7.97 -5.42 -1.36
CA ALA A 265 9.29 -5.95 -1.66
C ALA A 265 9.55 -7.26 -0.90
N ALA A 266 9.15 -7.33 0.37
CA ALA A 266 9.30 -8.54 1.19
C ALA A 266 8.38 -9.67 0.71
N LEU A 267 7.12 -9.38 0.38
CA LEU A 267 6.16 -10.38 -0.13
C LEU A 267 6.67 -11.01 -1.44
N ARG A 268 7.34 -10.23 -2.29
CA ARG A 268 7.91 -10.71 -3.56
C ARG A 268 9.12 -11.64 -3.35
N ASP A 269 9.87 -11.43 -2.28
CA ASP A 269 11.00 -12.29 -1.89
C ASP A 269 10.57 -13.55 -1.12
N THR A 270 9.34 -13.56 -0.59
CA THR A 270 8.88 -14.60 0.33
C THR A 270 8.81 -15.98 -0.33
N LYS A 271 9.49 -16.94 0.31
CA LYS A 271 9.51 -18.36 -0.06
C LYS A 271 8.93 -19.19 1.07
N LEU A 272 7.93 -19.99 0.74
CA LEU A 272 7.31 -20.93 1.66
C LEU A 272 7.89 -22.32 1.42
N PRO A 273 8.32 -23.04 2.47
CA PRO A 273 8.75 -24.42 2.34
C PRO A 273 7.54 -25.28 1.91
N ARG A 274 7.82 -26.39 1.23
CA ARG A 274 6.78 -27.36 0.89
C ARG A 274 6.25 -27.99 2.18
N ALA A 275 4.97 -27.80 2.46
CA ALA A 275 4.27 -28.43 3.57
C ALA A 275 3.26 -29.45 3.07
N TRP A 276 3.14 -30.57 3.78
CA TRP A 276 2.08 -31.57 3.57
C TRP A 276 1.57 -32.07 4.92
N TRP A 277 0.36 -32.60 4.90
CA TRP A 277 -0.24 -33.24 6.07
C TRP A 277 0.28 -34.67 6.20
N ASP A 278 0.83 -35.01 7.36
CA ASP A 278 1.13 -36.38 7.75
C ASP A 278 -0.03 -36.95 8.56
N VAL A 279 -0.58 -38.07 8.08
CA VAL A 279 -1.73 -38.76 8.68
C VAL A 279 -1.35 -39.46 9.97
N ASP A 280 -0.15 -40.02 10.01
CA ASP A 280 0.25 -40.91 11.10
C ASP A 280 0.50 -40.14 12.39
N ASN A 281 0.95 -38.89 12.25
CA ASN A 281 1.30 -38.01 13.36
C ASN A 281 0.29 -36.86 13.56
N GLU A 282 -0.70 -36.71 12.68
CA GLU A 282 -1.66 -35.60 12.67
C GLU A 282 -0.98 -34.21 12.72
N ILE A 283 0.21 -34.09 12.09
CA ILE A 283 0.98 -32.84 12.03
C ILE A 283 1.26 -32.44 10.59
N VAL A 284 1.43 -31.14 10.38
CA VAL A 284 1.96 -30.61 9.13
C VAL A 284 3.47 -30.73 9.16
N VAL A 285 4.04 -31.47 8.22
CA VAL A 285 5.49 -31.61 8.04
C VAL A 285 5.95 -30.65 6.95
N CYS A 286 7.03 -29.93 7.24
CA CYS A 286 7.68 -29.03 6.29
C CYS A 286 8.99 -29.66 5.81
N SER A 287 9.22 -29.60 4.49
CA SER A 287 10.51 -29.96 3.90
C SER A 287 11.56 -28.92 4.30
N ASP A 288 12.75 -29.39 4.66
CA ASP A 288 13.96 -28.58 4.91
C ASP A 288 14.72 -28.24 3.62
N VAL A 289 14.29 -28.81 2.49
CA VAL A 289 14.97 -28.65 1.19
C VAL A 289 14.57 -27.33 0.53
N VAL A 290 15.56 -26.43 0.40
CA VAL A 290 15.39 -25.09 -0.20
C VAL A 290 14.91 -25.14 -1.66
N SER A 291 15.21 -26.22 -2.41
CA SER A 291 14.75 -26.36 -3.80
C SER A 291 13.26 -26.67 -3.94
N GLU A 292 12.63 -27.18 -2.88
CA GLU A 292 11.18 -27.42 -2.85
C GLU A 292 10.40 -26.20 -2.37
N ALA A 293 11.11 -25.14 -1.93
CA ALA A 293 10.48 -23.91 -1.49
C ALA A 293 9.82 -23.20 -2.68
N ARG A 294 8.54 -22.88 -2.51
CA ARG A 294 7.72 -22.17 -3.51
C ARG A 294 7.73 -20.68 -3.21
N LYS A 295 7.97 -19.87 -4.24
CA LYS A 295 7.76 -18.42 -4.16
C LYS A 295 6.26 -18.12 -4.25
N LEU A 296 5.80 -17.14 -3.47
CA LEU A 296 4.41 -16.66 -3.54
C LEU A 296 4.11 -16.02 -4.90
N SER A 297 2.96 -16.38 -5.48
CA SER A 297 2.52 -15.85 -6.77
C SER A 297 1.70 -14.57 -6.59
N LEU A 298 2.38 -13.42 -6.55
CA LEU A 298 1.72 -12.14 -6.34
C LEU A 298 0.92 -11.67 -7.57
N ARG A 299 -0.31 -11.19 -7.35
CA ARG A 299 -1.13 -10.51 -8.37
C ARG A 299 -0.83 -9.00 -8.34
N GLY A 300 -0.30 -8.47 -9.44
CA GLY A 300 -0.07 -7.03 -9.61
C GLY A 300 1.04 -6.45 -8.74
N MET A 301 1.15 -5.12 -8.73
CA MET A 301 2.06 -4.36 -7.89
C MET A 301 1.39 -3.04 -7.46
N PRO A 302 0.53 -3.06 -6.43
CA PRO A 302 -0.14 -1.87 -5.93
C PRO A 302 0.86 -0.93 -5.27
N ILE A 303 1.08 0.27 -5.81
CA ILE A 303 2.00 1.25 -5.25
C ILE A 303 1.20 2.40 -4.64
N SER A 304 1.49 2.73 -3.38
CA SER A 304 0.89 3.86 -2.69
C SER A 304 1.66 5.14 -2.99
N SER A 305 0.93 6.22 -3.17
CA SER A 305 1.44 7.57 -3.33
C SER A 305 0.65 8.52 -2.45
N SER A 306 1.35 9.13 -1.49
CA SER A 306 0.79 10.11 -0.57
C SER A 306 1.04 11.53 -1.05
N PHE A 307 0.01 12.36 -0.96
CA PHE A 307 0.00 13.77 -1.37
C PHE A 307 -0.59 14.63 -0.25
N CYS A 308 -0.09 15.86 -0.10
CA CYS A 308 -0.63 16.86 0.82
C CYS A 308 -0.99 18.13 0.05
N VAL A 309 -2.04 18.81 0.52
CA VAL A 309 -2.47 20.09 -0.05
C VAL A 309 -2.14 21.19 0.93
N PHE A 310 -1.41 22.19 0.44
CA PHE A 310 -1.06 23.38 1.20
C PHE A 310 -1.85 24.58 0.67
N GLU A 311 -2.68 25.16 1.54
CA GLU A 311 -3.46 26.37 1.25
C GLU A 311 -2.75 27.62 1.75
N ALA A 312 -2.64 28.65 0.90
CA ALA A 312 -2.00 29.92 1.25
C ALA A 312 -2.77 30.79 2.26
N ASP A 313 -4.06 30.51 2.46
CA ASP A 313 -5.00 31.46 3.08
C ASP A 313 -4.79 31.60 4.60
N ALA A 314 -4.28 30.57 5.27
CA ALA A 314 -3.95 30.65 6.69
C ALA A 314 -2.78 31.62 7.01
N ALA A 315 -2.03 32.08 6.00
CA ALA A 315 -0.99 33.11 6.12
C ALA A 315 -1.37 34.48 5.53
N SER A 316 -2.62 34.68 5.09
CA SER A 316 -3.08 35.92 4.46
C SER A 316 -2.87 37.16 5.35
N GLY A 317 -2.88 37.00 6.68
CA GLY A 317 -2.56 38.06 7.65
C GLY A 317 -1.08 38.49 7.68
N TRP A 318 -0.13 37.60 7.38
CA TRP A 318 1.31 37.90 7.47
C TRP A 318 1.96 38.28 6.13
N ARG A 319 1.33 37.92 5.00
CA ARG A 319 1.78 38.35 3.66
C ARG A 319 1.90 39.87 3.55
N ALA A 320 1.05 40.63 4.23
CA ALA A 320 1.10 42.08 4.26
C ALA A 320 2.33 42.65 5.01
N VAL A 321 2.96 41.86 5.86
CA VAL A 321 4.08 42.28 6.72
C VAL A 321 5.44 41.84 6.17
N ALA A 322 5.50 40.67 5.50
CA ALA A 322 6.77 40.08 5.06
C ALA A 322 7.23 40.44 3.63
N ILE A 323 6.34 40.92 2.75
CA ILE A 323 6.67 41.24 1.35
C ILE A 323 6.22 42.67 1.03
N PRO A 324 7.13 43.65 1.04
CA PRO A 324 6.82 45.07 0.74
C PRO A 324 6.22 45.30 -0.65
N ASP A 325 6.42 44.39 -1.61
CA ASP A 325 5.88 44.49 -2.99
C ASP A 325 4.46 43.90 -3.17
N ALA A 326 3.84 43.39 -2.10
CA ALA A 326 2.51 42.81 -2.16
C ALA A 326 1.39 43.84 -2.44
N GLU A 327 1.66 45.14 -2.36
CA GLU A 327 0.69 46.19 -2.67
C GLU A 327 0.53 46.45 -4.18
N GLU A 328 1.60 46.28 -4.97
CA GLU A 328 1.53 46.39 -6.43
C GLU A 328 0.85 45.16 -7.05
N GLU A 329 1.15 43.96 -6.56
CA GLU A 329 0.45 42.74 -6.99
C GLU A 329 -1.04 42.76 -6.62
N ARG A 330 -1.43 43.42 -5.51
CA ARG A 330 -2.84 43.59 -5.10
C ARG A 330 -3.69 44.32 -6.12
N LYS A 331 -3.13 45.24 -6.93
CA LYS A 331 -3.90 45.98 -7.94
C LYS A 331 -4.11 45.17 -9.22
N ILE A 332 -3.16 44.32 -9.58
CA ILE A 332 -3.25 43.46 -10.77
C ILE A 332 -4.07 42.19 -10.49
N THR A 333 -4.03 41.64 -9.27
CA THR A 333 -4.75 40.40 -8.92
C THR A 333 -6.19 40.57 -8.43
N LYS A 334 -6.59 41.77 -7.96
CA LYS A 334 -7.97 42.00 -7.48
C LYS A 334 -9.04 41.90 -8.56
N SER A 335 -8.70 42.16 -9.83
CA SER A 335 -9.68 42.15 -10.92
C SER A 335 -9.88 40.77 -11.57
N SER A 336 -9.01 39.78 -11.32
CA SER A 336 -9.03 38.50 -12.06
C SER A 336 -9.25 37.23 -11.23
N ARG A 337 -9.19 37.25 -9.89
CA ARG A 337 -9.42 36.04 -9.07
C ARG A 337 -10.09 36.34 -7.74
N GLN A 338 -11.34 36.80 -7.76
CA GLN A 338 -12.24 36.59 -6.63
C GLN A 338 -12.56 35.09 -6.56
N GLY A 339 -11.87 34.35 -5.68
CA GLY A 339 -12.27 33.00 -5.28
C GLY A 339 -11.24 31.87 -5.41
N MET A 340 -10.03 32.12 -5.93
CA MET A 340 -9.03 31.06 -6.07
C MET A 340 -7.92 31.28 -5.05
N GLN A 341 -8.13 30.74 -3.84
CA GLN A 341 -7.08 30.55 -2.85
C GLN A 341 -5.87 29.90 -3.56
N ARG A 342 -4.66 30.43 -3.39
CA ARG A 342 -3.45 29.79 -3.95
C ARG A 342 -3.23 28.48 -3.20
N ARG A 343 -3.27 27.36 -3.93
CA ARG A 343 -3.12 25.99 -3.42
C ARG A 343 -1.90 25.37 -4.07
N TRP A 344 -1.15 24.56 -3.31
CA TRP A 344 -0.08 23.72 -3.85
C TRP A 344 -0.32 22.29 -3.44
N ILE A 345 -0.21 21.37 -4.40
CA ILE A 345 -0.23 19.94 -4.11
C ILE A 345 1.20 19.46 -4.06
N LEU A 346 1.57 18.86 -2.93
CA LEU A 346 2.89 18.34 -2.64
C LEU A 346 2.84 16.83 -2.67
N ALA A 347 3.60 16.22 -3.57
CA ALA A 347 3.82 14.77 -3.59
C ALA A 347 4.87 14.39 -2.55
N ASP A 348 4.63 13.28 -1.83
CA ASP A 348 5.54 12.76 -0.81
C ASP A 348 5.93 13.82 0.24
N PRO A 349 4.96 14.16 1.12
CA PRO A 349 5.12 15.20 2.13
C PRO A 349 6.15 14.79 3.19
N ASP A 350 6.87 15.79 3.64
CA ASP A 350 7.77 15.67 4.78
C ASP A 350 6.99 15.78 6.09
N GLY A 351 7.55 15.29 7.21
CA GLY A 351 6.90 15.43 8.52
C GLY A 351 6.59 16.88 8.92
N TYR A 352 7.38 17.83 8.42
CA TYR A 352 7.11 19.25 8.57
C TYR A 352 5.87 19.71 7.78
N GLU A 353 5.78 19.34 6.50
CA GLU A 353 4.67 19.73 5.64
C GLU A 353 3.37 19.02 6.04
N GLU A 354 3.49 17.77 6.47
CA GLU A 354 2.39 16.97 6.99
C GLU A 354 1.72 17.66 8.19
N GLY A 355 2.50 18.26 9.10
CA GLY A 355 1.97 19.00 10.24
C GLY A 355 1.27 20.32 9.88
N LEU A 356 1.53 20.86 8.68
CA LEU A 356 0.98 22.13 8.22
C LEU A 356 -0.23 21.97 7.30
N SER A 357 -0.26 20.88 6.52
CA SER A 357 -1.36 20.55 5.62
C SER A 357 -2.57 20.05 6.39
N GLN A 358 -3.74 20.58 6.08
CA GLN A 358 -5.02 20.11 6.63
C GLN A 358 -5.65 18.99 5.78
N GLU A 359 -5.18 18.82 4.54
CA GLU A 359 -5.72 17.88 3.57
C GLU A 359 -4.62 16.96 3.05
N ARG A 360 -4.91 15.65 3.09
CA ARG A 360 -4.04 14.58 2.65
C ARG A 360 -4.80 13.66 1.71
N VAL A 361 -4.14 13.24 0.65
CA VAL A 361 -4.69 12.31 -0.34
C VAL A 361 -3.72 11.14 -0.47
N CYS A 362 -4.22 9.92 -0.29
CA CYS A 362 -3.46 8.71 -0.56
C CYS A 362 -4.10 7.99 -1.74
N ILE A 363 -3.31 7.69 -2.76
CA ILE A 363 -3.76 6.97 -3.96
C ILE A 363 -2.90 5.72 -4.11
N VAL A 364 -3.57 4.57 -4.23
CA VAL A 364 -2.94 3.29 -4.52
C VAL A 364 -3.29 2.91 -5.95
N VAL A 365 -2.26 2.79 -6.78
CA VAL A 365 -2.40 2.45 -8.21
C VAL A 365 -1.76 1.11 -8.48
N ASP A 366 -2.40 0.32 -9.32
CA ASP A 366 -1.80 -0.88 -9.92
C ASP A 366 -1.94 -0.81 -11.43
N LYS A 367 -0.92 -1.31 -12.12
CA LYS A 367 -0.90 -1.39 -13.58
C LYS A 367 -0.82 -2.86 -13.94
N GLU A 368 -1.91 -3.35 -14.51
CA GLU A 368 -2.05 -4.76 -14.84
C GLU A 368 -0.91 -5.22 -15.78
N ARG A 369 -0.34 -6.40 -15.49
CA ARG A 369 0.78 -6.97 -16.25
C ARG A 369 0.40 -7.32 -17.71
N GLY A 370 -0.89 -7.30 -18.04
CA GLY A 370 -1.47 -7.58 -19.36
C GLY A 370 -1.72 -6.33 -20.22
N GLY A 371 -0.70 -5.85 -20.92
CA GLY A 371 -0.82 -5.32 -22.29
C GLY A 371 -1.61 -4.04 -22.61
N LYS A 372 -2.29 -3.35 -21.68
CA LYS A 372 -3.02 -2.11 -22.03
C LYS A 372 -2.69 -0.85 -21.22
N GLY A 373 -1.67 -0.90 -20.36
CA GLY A 373 -1.23 0.27 -19.59
C GLY A 373 -2.35 0.96 -18.80
N LYS A 374 -3.47 0.29 -18.58
CA LYS A 374 -4.63 0.82 -17.87
C LYS A 374 -4.24 0.85 -16.40
N THR A 375 -4.14 2.06 -15.86
CA THR A 375 -3.90 2.30 -14.44
C THR A 375 -5.21 2.04 -13.71
N THR A 376 -5.25 0.98 -12.91
CA THR A 376 -6.37 0.67 -12.03
C THR A 376 -6.11 1.33 -10.69
N ILE A 377 -7.07 2.14 -10.24
CA ILE A 377 -7.04 2.74 -8.90
C ILE A 377 -7.67 1.72 -7.97
N LEU A 378 -6.87 1.16 -7.06
CA LEU A 378 -7.34 0.16 -6.11
C LEU A 378 -7.95 0.83 -4.88
N LYS A 379 -7.29 1.90 -4.41
CA LYS A 379 -7.71 2.63 -3.23
C LYS A 379 -7.42 4.11 -3.40
N MET A 380 -8.36 4.93 -2.98
CA MET A 380 -8.21 6.39 -2.95
C MET A 380 -8.84 6.90 -1.66
N GLU A 381 -8.00 7.46 -0.80
CA GLU A 381 -8.42 8.08 0.45
C GLU A 381 -8.13 9.57 0.39
N LYS A 382 -9.15 10.36 0.70
CA LYS A 382 -9.06 11.82 0.83
C LYS A 382 -9.41 12.16 2.27
N ASN A 383 -8.43 12.62 3.03
CA ASN A 383 -8.57 12.90 4.45
C ASN A 383 -8.35 14.39 4.70
N GLY A 384 -9.39 15.06 5.21
CA GLY A 384 -9.36 16.48 5.52
C GLY A 384 -9.63 17.40 4.32
N GLY A 385 -9.93 18.66 4.62
CA GLY A 385 -10.15 19.75 3.66
C GLY A 385 -11.26 19.54 2.61
N LEU A 386 -11.46 20.57 1.79
CA LEU A 386 -12.40 20.58 0.66
C LEU A 386 -11.72 21.04 -0.63
N ALA A 387 -10.38 21.12 -0.65
CA ALA A 387 -9.66 21.86 -1.68
C ALA A 387 -9.42 21.06 -2.96
N VAL A 388 -9.25 19.74 -2.88
CA VAL A 388 -8.94 18.92 -4.07
C VAL A 388 -10.15 18.70 -4.95
N ASP A 389 -10.06 19.19 -6.18
CA ASP A 389 -11.04 19.04 -7.24
C ASP A 389 -10.79 17.76 -8.09
N SER A 390 -11.81 17.32 -8.83
CA SER A 390 -11.73 16.11 -9.67
C SER A 390 -10.67 16.17 -10.78
N LYS A 391 -10.31 17.38 -11.25
CA LYS A 391 -9.25 17.58 -12.26
C LYS A 391 -7.87 17.34 -11.66
N GLU A 392 -7.61 17.93 -10.50
CA GLU A 392 -6.35 17.76 -9.77
C GLU A 392 -6.15 16.28 -9.41
N LEU A 393 -7.21 15.61 -8.98
CA LEU A 393 -7.17 14.18 -8.67
C LEU A 393 -6.73 13.32 -9.86
N ARG A 394 -7.13 13.66 -11.10
CA ARG A 394 -6.67 12.95 -12.30
C ARG A 394 -5.18 13.20 -12.56
N GLU A 395 -4.69 14.41 -12.33
CA GLU A 395 -3.26 14.72 -12.44
C GLU A 395 -2.45 13.92 -11.41
N LEU A 396 -2.96 13.77 -10.18
CA LEU A 396 -2.31 12.95 -9.15
C LEU A 396 -2.24 11.48 -9.55
N VAL A 397 -3.28 10.94 -10.19
CA VAL A 397 -3.25 9.55 -10.70
C VAL A 397 -2.17 9.38 -11.77
N VAL A 398 -1.97 10.36 -12.65
CA VAL A 398 -0.90 10.32 -13.66
C VAL A 398 0.47 10.34 -13.00
N VAL A 399 0.67 11.20 -11.99
CA VAL A 399 1.92 11.26 -11.22
C VAL A 399 2.18 9.95 -10.47
N SER A 400 1.14 9.35 -9.86
CA SER A 400 1.25 8.03 -9.22
C SER A 400 1.60 6.93 -10.23
N ALA A 401 1.09 7.01 -11.45
CA ALA A 401 1.40 6.05 -12.50
C ALA A 401 2.87 6.13 -12.96
N GLN A 402 3.44 7.34 -13.02
CA GLN A 402 4.88 7.52 -13.26
C GLN A 402 5.71 6.92 -12.13
N ARG A 403 5.33 7.17 -10.87
CA ARG A 403 5.99 6.57 -9.70
C ARG A 403 5.93 5.04 -9.74
N TRP A 404 4.82 4.47 -10.21
CA TRP A 404 4.69 3.02 -10.36
C TRP A 404 5.75 2.44 -11.29
N GLU A 405 6.05 3.12 -12.40
CA GLU A 405 7.08 2.69 -13.35
C GLU A 405 8.49 2.77 -12.75
N GLU A 406 8.80 3.83 -12.02
CA GLU A 406 10.09 3.97 -11.31
C GLU A 406 10.31 2.84 -10.30
N PHE A 407 9.30 2.56 -9.48
CA PHE A 407 9.36 1.48 -8.50
C PHE A 407 9.42 0.10 -9.14
N LYS A 408 8.73 -0.12 -10.26
CA LYS A 408 8.83 -1.36 -11.01
C LYS A 408 10.27 -1.60 -11.47
N LEU A 409 10.95 -0.58 -12.00
CA LEU A 409 12.34 -0.70 -12.41
C LEU A 409 13.27 -1.05 -11.24
N ILE A 410 13.06 -0.41 -10.08
CA ILE A 410 13.83 -0.71 -8.87
C ILE A 410 13.57 -2.15 -8.40
N LEU A 411 12.31 -2.59 -8.38
CA LEU A 411 11.92 -3.92 -7.93
C LEU A 411 12.33 -5.05 -8.89
N GLU A 412 12.33 -4.79 -10.20
CA GLU A 412 12.82 -5.73 -11.21
C GLU A 412 14.35 -5.78 -11.25
N GLY A 413 15.04 -4.68 -10.95
CA GLY A 413 16.50 -4.65 -10.80
C GLY A 413 17.05 -5.37 -9.57
N MET A 414 16.18 -5.83 -8.66
CA MET A 414 16.54 -6.63 -7.48
C MET A 414 16.51 -8.15 -7.71
N CYS A 415 15.86 -8.61 -8.79
CA CYS A 415 15.80 -10.03 -9.15
C CYS A 415 16.98 -10.40 -10.05
#